data_AF-A0A392QVY3-F1
#
_entry.id   AF-A0A392QVY3-F1
#
_cell.length_a   1.000
_cell.length_b   1.000
_cell.length_c   1.000
_cell.angle_alpha   90.00
_cell.angle_beta   90.00
_cell.angle_gamma   90.00
#
_symmetry.space_group_name_H-M   'P 1'
#
loop_
_entity.id
_entity.type
_entity.pdbx_description
1 polymer ?
#
loop_
_entity_poly.entity_id
_entity_poly.type
_entity_poly.pdbx_seq_one_letter_code
_entity_poly.pdbx_strand_id
1 'polypeptide(L)' 'LQNLGTGPDLQEHEFDLHDDDDPTTFIEVTSCSHAHDWINVMHDQLSSISHNNIWDPMELPLGCKVVGCK' A
#
# COMPACT_ATOMS: atom_id res chain seq x y z
N LEU A 1 -9.96 -41.87 -12.49
CA LEU A 1 -8.90 -41.12 -11.78
C LEU A 1 -8.45 -39.99 -12.70
N GLN A 2 -9.11 -38.84 -12.60
CA GLN A 2 -8.68 -37.61 -13.27
C GLN A 2 -8.06 -36.75 -12.18
N ASN A 3 -6.73 -36.65 -12.21
CA ASN A 3 -5.99 -35.75 -11.34
C ASN A 3 -6.20 -34.33 -11.90
N LEU A 4 -7.12 -33.57 -11.32
CA LEU A 4 -7.17 -32.13 -11.50
C LEU A 4 -5.96 -31.57 -10.74
N GLY A 5 -4.99 -31.07 -11.49
CA GLY A 5 -3.84 -30.37 -10.93
C GLY A 5 -4.33 -29.22 -10.07
N THR A 6 -4.08 -29.35 -8.76
CA THR A 6 -4.01 -28.21 -7.85
C THR A 6 -2.94 -27.28 -8.43
N GLY A 7 -3.38 -26.16 -8.99
CA GLY A 7 -2.51 -25.02 -9.28
C GLY A 7 -1.79 -24.57 -8.01
N PRO A 8 -0.73 -23.76 -8.11
CA PRO A 8 -0.08 -23.22 -6.92
C PRO A 8 -1.15 -22.53 -6.08
N ASP A 9 -1.36 -23.08 -4.89
CA ASP A 9 -2.20 -22.54 -3.84
C ASP A 9 -1.70 -21.11 -3.63
N LEU A 10 -2.43 -20.13 -4.18
CA LEU A 10 -2.21 -18.73 -3.86
C LEU A 10 -2.64 -18.63 -2.41
N GLN A 11 -1.70 -18.82 -1.49
CA GLN A 11 -1.88 -18.49 -0.09
C GLN A 11 -2.18 -17.00 -0.05
N GLU A 12 -3.47 -16.67 -0.10
CA GLU A 12 -3.98 -15.38 0.32
C GLU A 12 -3.74 -15.33 1.82
N HIS A 13 -2.52 -14.96 2.20
CA HIS A 13 -2.25 -14.53 3.55
C HIS A 13 -3.10 -13.28 3.74
N GLU A 14 -4.22 -13.43 4.45
CA GLU A 14 -4.84 -12.31 5.16
C GLU A 14 -3.77 -11.78 6.12
N PHE A 15 -2.92 -10.89 5.61
CA PHE A 15 -2.00 -10.14 6.44
C PHE A 15 -2.89 -9.13 7.16
N ASP A 16 -3.05 -9.33 8.45
CA ASP A 16 -3.71 -8.34 9.31
C ASP A 16 -2.80 -7.10 9.30
N LEU A 17 -3.07 -6.19 8.36
CA LEU A 17 -2.30 -4.97 8.12
C LEU A 17 -2.57 -3.90 9.19
N HIS A 18 -3.30 -4.24 10.24
CA HIS A 18 -3.75 -3.32 11.26
C HIS A 18 -3.34 -3.83 12.63
N ASP A 19 -2.22 -3.32 13.13
CA ASP A 19 -1.90 -3.34 14.55
C ASP A 19 -2.65 -2.19 15.23
N ASP A 20 -3.15 -2.38 16.47
CA ASP A 20 -3.78 -1.29 17.23
C ASP A 20 -2.77 -0.15 17.51
N ASP A 21 -1.47 -0.46 17.43
CA ASP A 21 -0.36 0.48 17.54
C ASP A 21 -0.01 1.19 16.22
N ASP A 22 -0.71 0.88 15.11
CA ASP A 22 -0.44 1.52 13.83
C ASP A 22 -0.84 3.00 13.86
N PRO A 23 0.05 3.88 13.41
CA PRO A 23 -0.25 5.30 13.34
C PRO A 23 -1.40 5.55 12.35
N THR A 24 -2.47 6.16 12.83
CA THR A 24 -3.68 6.44 12.05
C THR A 24 -3.59 7.77 11.29
N THR A 25 -2.65 8.63 11.68
CA THR A 25 -2.46 9.94 11.07
C THR A 25 -1.04 10.14 10.54
N PHE A 26 -0.90 11.00 9.52
CA PHE A 26 0.42 11.39 9.01
C PHE A 26 1.33 11.99 10.09
N ILE A 27 0.74 12.72 11.06
CA ILE A 27 1.49 13.31 12.17
C ILE A 27 2.05 12.22 13.08
N GLU A 28 1.26 11.18 13.39
CA GLU A 28 1.72 10.04 14.17
C GLU A 28 2.83 9.26 13.43
N VAL A 29 2.66 8.99 12.14
CA VAL A 29 3.68 8.33 11.31
C VAL A 29 4.99 9.10 11.32
N THR A 30 4.92 10.43 11.14
CA THR A 30 6.11 11.28 11.04
C THR A 30 6.75 11.60 12.40
N SER A 31 6.03 11.39 13.50
CA SER A 31 6.52 11.63 14.86
C SER A 31 6.95 10.36 15.59
N CYS A 32 6.70 9.17 15.04
CA CYS A 32 7.07 7.90 15.66
C CYS A 32 8.56 7.57 15.46
N SER A 33 9.10 6.68 16.29
CA SER A 33 10.50 6.23 16.19
C SER A 33 10.82 5.55 14.85
N HIS A 34 9.80 5.00 14.19
CA HIS A 34 9.89 4.27 12.92
C HIS A 34 9.58 5.16 11.70
N ALA A 35 9.45 6.49 11.87
CA ALA A 35 9.09 7.41 10.80
C ALA A 35 10.00 7.26 9.56
N HIS A 36 11.30 7.03 9.78
CA HIS A 36 12.25 6.84 8.69
C HIS A 36 12.01 5.54 7.92
N ASP A 37 11.67 4.45 8.61
CA ASP A 37 11.37 3.17 7.98
C ASP A 37 10.10 3.26 7.13
N TRP A 38 9.07 3.94 7.64
CA TRP A 38 7.85 4.22 6.86
C TRP A 38 8.14 5.03 5.59
N ILE A 39 9.00 6.05 5.69
CA ILE A 39 9.42 6.85 4.53
C ILE A 39 10.15 5.98 3.50
N ASN A 40 11.08 5.14 3.96
CA ASN A 40 11.85 4.25 3.09
C ASN A 40 10.93 3.24 2.38
N VAL A 41 9.99 2.62 3.11
CA VAL A 41 9.01 1.69 2.52
C VAL A 41 8.10 2.39 1.50
N MET A 42 7.65 3.63 1.78
CA MET A 42 6.88 4.42 0.80
C MET A 42 7.68 4.68 -0.48
N HIS A 43 8.97 4.99 -0.36
CA HIS A 43 9.86 5.17 -1.52
C HIS A 43 10.07 3.87 -2.30
N ASP A 44 10.27 2.75 -1.61
CA ASP A 44 10.43 1.43 -2.24
C ASP A 44 9.15 1.00 -2.95
N GLN A 45 7.98 1.22 -2.33
CA GLN A 45 6.69 0.95 -2.96
C GLN A 45 6.49 1.80 -4.22
N LEU A 46 6.71 3.12 -4.15
CA LEU A 46 6.61 4.01 -5.32
C LEU A 46 7.56 3.59 -6.45
N SER A 47 8.78 3.21 -6.09
CA SER A 47 9.77 2.68 -7.03
C SER A 47 9.30 1.37 -7.65
N SER A 48 8.66 0.48 -6.87
CA SER A 48 8.11 -0.79 -7.38
C SER A 48 6.92 -0.58 -8.32
N ILE A 49 6.06 0.41 -8.04
CA ILE A 49 4.91 0.76 -8.88
C ILE A 49 5.40 1.26 -10.24
N SER A 50 6.41 2.14 -10.23
CA SER A 50 7.08 2.61 -11.45
C SER A 50 7.81 1.50 -12.19
N HIS A 51 8.53 0.63 -11.49
CA HIS A 51 9.34 -0.43 -12.10
C HIS A 51 8.49 -1.51 -12.76
N ASN A 52 7.40 -1.91 -12.11
CA ASN A 52 6.56 -3.00 -12.58
C ASN A 52 5.44 -2.52 -13.52
N ASN A 53 5.29 -1.21 -13.72
CA ASN A 53 4.24 -0.59 -14.54
C ASN A 53 2.82 -1.14 -14.22
N ILE A 54 2.59 -1.48 -12.95
CA ILE A 54 1.35 -2.14 -12.49
C ILE A 54 0.20 -1.13 -12.43
N TRP A 55 0.51 0.16 -12.23
CA TRP A 55 -0.47 1.23 -12.13
C TRP A 55 -0.15 2.33 -13.14
N ASP A 56 -1.12 2.67 -13.98
CA ASP A 56 -1.06 3.88 -14.79
C ASP A 56 -1.39 5.07 -13.88
N PRO A 57 -0.47 6.03 -13.67
CA PRO A 57 -0.76 7.22 -12.89
C PRO A 57 -1.84 8.04 -13.63
N MET A 58 -3.07 8.02 -13.09
CA MET A 58 -4.17 8.80 -13.62
C MET A 58 -3.94 10.28 -13.27
N GLU A 59 -3.84 11.13 -14.29
CA GLU A 59 -3.85 12.58 -14.07
C GLU A 59 -5.18 12.98 -13.43
N LEU A 60 -5.10 13.68 -12.30
CA LEU A 60 -6.29 14.23 -11.66
C LEU A 60 -6.97 15.21 -12.63
N PRO A 61 -8.26 15.04 -12.95
CA PRO A 61 -8.94 15.94 -13.86
C PRO A 61 -8.97 17.35 -13.28
N LEU A 62 -8.75 18.34 -14.16
CA LEU A 62 -8.81 19.76 -13.80
C LEU A 62 -10.17 20.06 -13.15
N GLY A 63 -10.16 20.52 -11.89
CA GLY A 63 -11.39 20.79 -11.13
C GLY A 63 -11.79 19.70 -10.13
N CYS A 64 -10.95 18.69 -9.89
CA CYS A 64 -11.11 17.80 -8.74
C CYS A 64 -11.23 18.63 -7.44
N LYS A 65 -12.39 18.52 -6.77
CA LYS A 65 -12.63 19.20 -5.50
C LYS A 65 -11.73 18.56 -4.44
N VAL A 66 -10.95 19.38 -3.75
CA VAL A 66 -10.17 18.93 -2.59
C VAL A 66 -11.16 18.40 -1.56
N VAL A 67 -11.07 17.12 -1.23
CA VAL A 67 -11.87 16.53 -0.15
C VAL A 67 -11.21 17.01 1.13
N GLY A 68 -11.72 18.12 1.68
CA GLY A 68 -11.27 18.60 2.98
C GLY A 68 -11.61 17.56 4.04
N CYS A 69 -10.60 17.11 4.77
CA CYS A 69 -10.81 16.35 6.01
C CYS A 69 -11.55 17.25 7.00
N LYS A 70 -12.60 16.71 7.63
CA LYS A 70 -13.31 17.40 8.72
C LYS A 70 -12.50 17.31 10.01
#